data_AF-A0A969AJE8-F1
#
_entry.id   AF-A0A969AJE8-F1
#
_cell.length_a   1.000
_cell.length_b   1.000
_cell.length_c   1.000
_cell.angle_alpha   90.00
_cell.angle_beta   90.00
_cell.angle_gamma   90.00
#
_symmetry.space_group_name_H-M   'P 1'
#
loop_
_entity.id
_entity.type
_entity.pdbx_description
1 polymer ?
#
loop_
_entity_poly.entity_id
_entity_poly.type
_entity_poly.pdbx_seq_one_letter_code
_entity_poly.pdbx_strand_id
1 'polypeptide(L)'
;MAKQVRVKLVALLEIARESISDAKQDTSLPIPVVLNLSSWAGEKQQKPLADWLVQELNRIYQFTEKQCKSWVENQQLLLLLDGLDEVKETKREACIIAINQFLRENERTEMVVCCRIKDYNNISEKLQFQSAVFYKPLTPEQIERYFHDAEEELSAVNELRKNEKAIQKLLKSPLILNI
;
A
#
# COMPACT_ATOMS: atom_id res chain seq x y z
N MET A 1 -10.99 -9.68 16.04
CA MET A 1 -9.96 -8.63 15.90
C MET A 1 -9.11 -8.91 14.67
N ALA A 2 -9.28 -8.13 13.60
CA ALA A 2 -8.46 -8.25 12.40
C ALA A 2 -7.17 -7.44 12.59
N LYS A 3 -6.10 -8.09 13.04
CA LYS A 3 -4.77 -7.47 13.10
C LYS A 3 -4.30 -7.16 11.66
N GLN A 4 -3.99 -5.90 11.43
CA GLN A 4 -3.44 -5.35 10.17
C GLN A 4 -2.13 -6.06 9.86
N VAL A 5 -2.05 -6.68 8.68
CA VAL A 5 -0.84 -7.33 8.17
C VAL A 5 0.00 -6.24 7.49
N ARG A 6 1.25 -5.99 7.95
CA ARG A 6 2.16 -4.94 7.43
C ARG A 6 2.91 -5.29 6.14
N VAL A 7 2.58 -6.41 5.49
CA VAL A 7 3.26 -6.89 4.26
C VAL A 7 3.11 -5.91 3.09
N LYS A 8 1.95 -5.24 2.98
CA LYS A 8 1.73 -4.26 1.92
C LYS A 8 2.68 -3.08 2.00
N LEU A 9 2.94 -2.58 3.21
CA LEU A 9 3.84 -1.45 3.42
C LEU A 9 5.27 -1.82 3.04
N VAL A 10 5.72 -3.04 3.39
CA VAL A 10 7.06 -3.52 3.01
C VAL A 10 7.19 -3.57 1.49
N ALA A 11 6.22 -4.16 0.80
CA ALA A 11 6.24 -4.22 -0.67
C ALA A 11 6.19 -2.85 -1.35
N LEU A 12 5.36 -1.94 -0.83
CA LEU A 12 5.24 -0.59 -1.36
C LEU A 12 6.55 0.20 -1.16
N LEU A 13 7.26 -0.04 -0.05
CA LEU A 13 8.58 0.54 0.20
C LEU A 13 9.68 -0.11 -0.65
N GLU A 14 9.57 -1.39 -1.01
CA GLU A 14 10.46 -2.04 -1.97
C GLU A 14 10.31 -1.43 -3.36
N ILE A 15 9.06 -1.30 -3.85
CA ILE A 15 8.76 -0.61 -5.12
C ILE A 15 9.32 0.82 -5.07
N ALA A 16 9.08 1.56 -3.99
CA ALA A 16 9.62 2.90 -3.83
C ALA A 16 11.15 2.91 -3.90
N ARG A 17 11.83 1.98 -3.21
CA ARG A 17 13.29 1.91 -3.17
C ARG A 17 13.89 1.61 -4.55
N GLU A 18 13.34 0.65 -5.28
CA GLU A 18 13.77 0.31 -6.64
C GLU A 18 13.53 1.51 -7.57
N SER A 19 12.33 2.09 -7.52
CA SER A 19 11.99 3.26 -8.35
C SER A 19 12.86 4.49 -8.05
N ILE A 20 13.28 4.71 -6.80
CA ILE A 20 14.24 5.77 -6.44
C ILE A 20 15.61 5.48 -7.05
N SER A 21 16.04 4.22 -7.04
CA SER A 21 17.33 3.81 -7.62
C SER A 21 17.36 4.08 -9.12
N ASP A 22 16.25 3.82 -9.81
CA ASP A 22 16.11 4.04 -11.24
C ASP A 22 15.99 5.54 -11.57
N ALA A 23 15.15 6.28 -10.85
CA ALA A 23 14.96 7.72 -11.06
C ALA A 23 16.24 8.55 -10.76
N LYS A 24 17.16 8.02 -9.95
CA LYS A 24 18.49 8.62 -9.76
C LYS A 24 19.41 8.47 -10.96
N GLN A 25 19.21 7.43 -11.76
CA GLN A 25 20.00 7.13 -12.96
C GLN A 25 19.38 7.79 -14.19
N ASP A 26 18.04 7.85 -14.25
CA ASP A 26 17.28 8.45 -15.32
C ASP A 26 16.25 9.44 -14.76
N THR A 27 16.52 10.73 -14.95
CA THR A 27 15.64 11.82 -14.49
C THR A 27 14.35 11.96 -15.30
N SER A 28 14.19 11.18 -16.38
CA SER A 28 12.93 11.12 -17.13
C SER A 28 11.90 10.19 -16.47
N LEU A 29 12.34 9.32 -15.55
CA LEU A 29 11.46 8.42 -14.80
C LEU A 29 10.66 9.17 -13.72
N PRO A 30 9.45 8.69 -13.40
CA PRO A 30 8.60 9.34 -12.41
C PRO A 30 9.20 9.26 -11.00
N ILE A 31 8.96 10.31 -10.22
CA ILE A 31 9.43 10.42 -8.83
C ILE A 31 8.47 9.63 -7.92
N PRO A 32 8.92 8.56 -7.25
CA PRO A 32 8.06 7.80 -6.35
C PRO A 32 7.76 8.58 -5.07
N VAL A 33 6.48 8.63 -4.71
CA VAL A 33 5.99 9.27 -3.47
C VAL A 33 5.05 8.33 -2.73
N VAL A 34 5.23 8.23 -1.41
CA VAL A 34 4.45 7.33 -0.55
C VAL A 34 3.50 8.16 0.30
N LEU A 35 2.19 7.97 0.10
CA LEU A 35 1.14 8.75 0.77
C LEU A 35 0.11 7.82 1.40
N ASN A 36 -0.43 8.18 2.58
CA ASN A 36 -1.48 7.41 3.23
C ASN A 36 -2.87 8.02 2.95
N LEU A 37 -3.75 7.22 2.33
CA LEU A 37 -5.10 7.61 1.90
C LEU A 37 -6.04 7.94 3.06
N SER A 38 -5.79 7.46 4.28
CA SER A 38 -6.63 7.79 5.44
C SER A 38 -6.71 9.31 5.69
N SER A 39 -5.67 10.06 5.30
CA SER A 39 -5.64 11.53 5.38
C SER A 39 -6.64 12.20 4.43
N TRP A 40 -6.92 11.60 3.25
CA TRP A 40 -7.88 12.13 2.27
C TRP A 40 -9.28 12.26 2.88
N ALA A 41 -9.71 11.25 3.66
CA ALA A 41 -10.99 11.28 4.37
C ALA A 41 -11.02 12.16 5.62
N GLY A 42 -9.86 12.64 6.09
CA GLY A 42 -9.74 13.58 7.20
C GLY A 42 -10.27 14.98 6.87
N GLU A 43 -10.32 15.34 5.59
CA GLU A 43 -10.76 16.67 5.17
C GLU A 43 -12.26 16.90 5.37
N LYS A 44 -12.61 18.14 5.77
CA LYS A 44 -14.01 18.55 6.02
C LYS A 44 -14.85 18.50 4.74
N GLN A 45 -14.23 18.68 3.58
CA GLN A 45 -14.88 18.68 2.27
C GLN A 45 -14.15 17.69 1.35
N GLN A 46 -14.91 16.97 0.53
CA GLN A 46 -14.33 16.08 -0.47
C GLN A 46 -13.69 16.94 -1.56
N LYS A 47 -12.38 16.80 -1.75
CA LYS A 47 -11.61 17.52 -2.76
C LYS A 47 -11.19 16.57 -3.89
N PRO A 48 -10.93 17.11 -5.09
CA PRO A 48 -10.21 16.38 -6.13
C PRO A 48 -8.92 15.75 -5.61
N LEU A 49 -8.55 14.59 -6.14
CA LEU A 49 -7.33 13.90 -5.69
C LEU A 49 -6.08 14.75 -5.92
N ALA A 50 -6.01 15.51 -7.02
CA ALA A 50 -4.90 16.41 -7.33
C ALA A 50 -4.65 17.45 -6.23
N ASP A 51 -5.71 18.10 -5.73
CA ASP A 51 -5.60 19.10 -4.67
C ASP A 51 -5.13 18.47 -3.34
N TRP A 52 -5.56 17.24 -3.07
CA TRP A 52 -5.09 16.48 -1.91
C TRP A 52 -3.61 16.09 -2.07
N LEU A 53 -3.18 15.62 -3.24
CA LEU A 53 -1.79 15.27 -3.53
C LEU A 53 -0.87 16.47 -3.28
N VAL A 54 -1.22 17.65 -3.78
CA VAL A 54 -0.43 18.87 -3.59
C VAL A 54 -0.27 19.20 -2.10
N GLN A 55 -1.37 19.13 -1.34
CA GLN A 55 -1.36 19.39 0.10
C GLN A 55 -0.54 18.35 0.86
N GLU A 56 -0.70 17.07 0.57
CA GLU A 56 0.03 16.00 1.25
C GLU A 56 1.52 15.99 0.92
N LEU A 57 1.89 16.27 -0.33
CA LEU A 57 3.28 16.42 -0.73
C LEU A 57 3.96 17.57 0.01
N ASN A 58 3.29 18.71 0.14
CA ASN A 58 3.78 19.82 0.95
C ASN A 58 3.87 19.42 2.43
N ARG A 59 2.85 18.78 2.99
CA ARG A 59 2.78 18.42 4.41
C ARG A 59 3.85 17.41 4.82
N ILE A 60 4.09 16.38 4.01
CA ILE A 60 4.99 15.27 4.35
C ILE A 60 6.43 15.59 3.93
N TYR A 61 6.62 16.15 2.73
CA TYR A 61 7.94 16.32 2.13
C TYR A 61 8.42 17.78 2.10
N GLN A 62 7.59 18.74 2.54
CA GLN A 62 7.93 20.17 2.61
C GLN A 62 8.25 20.82 1.27
N PHE A 63 7.81 20.21 0.15
CA PHE A 63 7.93 20.80 -1.18
C PHE A 63 7.00 22.00 -1.34
N THR A 64 7.40 22.98 -2.16
CA THR A 64 6.55 24.16 -2.40
C THR A 64 5.29 23.77 -3.17
N GLU A 65 4.17 24.45 -2.90
CA GLU A 65 2.90 24.20 -3.60
C GLU A 65 3.04 24.29 -5.13
N LYS A 66 3.85 25.24 -5.61
CA LYS A 66 4.15 25.41 -7.04
C LYS A 66 4.85 24.18 -7.63
N GLN A 67 5.82 23.61 -6.93
CA GLN A 67 6.51 22.39 -7.38
C GLN A 67 5.57 21.20 -7.38
N CYS A 68 4.81 21.00 -6.31
CA CYS A 68 3.84 19.90 -6.22
C CYS A 68 2.82 19.97 -7.34
N LYS A 69 2.24 21.16 -7.61
CA LYS A 69 1.30 21.37 -8.72
C LYS A 69 1.93 21.01 -10.05
N SER A 70 3.13 21.52 -10.32
CA SER A 70 3.85 21.21 -11.56
C SER A 70 4.08 19.71 -11.74
N TRP A 71 4.46 18.97 -10.69
CA TRP A 71 4.68 17.53 -10.82
C TRP A 71 3.39 16.74 -11.05
N VAL A 72 2.28 17.15 -10.42
CA VAL A 72 0.97 16.52 -10.63
C VAL A 72 0.47 16.79 -12.05
N GLU A 73 0.49 18.05 -12.50
CA GLU A 73 0.03 18.46 -13.84
C GLU A 73 0.85 17.83 -14.96
N ASN A 74 2.18 17.73 -14.77
CA ASN A 74 3.08 17.12 -15.75
C ASN A 74 3.17 15.59 -15.62
N GLN A 75 2.40 14.97 -14.70
CA GLN A 75 2.37 13.51 -14.51
C GLN A 75 3.76 12.90 -14.23
N GLN A 76 4.56 13.59 -13.41
CA GLN A 76 5.96 13.23 -13.11
C GLN A 76 6.11 12.38 -11.85
N LEU A 77 5.01 11.89 -11.27
CA LEU A 77 4.99 11.18 -10.00
C LEU A 77 4.58 9.72 -10.20
N LEU A 78 5.23 8.82 -9.47
CA LEU A 78 4.76 7.47 -9.22
C LEU A 78 4.06 7.48 -7.86
N LEU A 79 2.73 7.36 -7.88
CA LEU A 79 1.88 7.52 -6.71
C LEU A 79 1.73 6.18 -5.98
N LEU A 80 2.35 6.05 -4.82
CA LEU A 80 2.26 4.86 -3.98
C LEU A 80 1.33 5.15 -2.79
N LEU A 81 0.05 4.80 -2.94
CA LEU A 81 -1.03 5.18 -2.04
C LEU A 81 -1.39 4.02 -1.11
N ASP A 82 -1.11 4.16 0.19
CA ASP A 82 -1.39 3.13 1.19
C ASP A 82 -2.68 3.38 1.97
N GLY A 83 -3.32 2.30 2.42
CA GLY A 83 -4.39 2.37 3.42
C GLY A 83 -5.77 2.77 2.90
N LEU A 84 -6.20 2.33 1.71
CA LEU A 84 -7.59 2.55 1.26
C LEU A 84 -8.62 1.94 2.25
N ASP A 85 -8.29 0.83 2.89
CA ASP A 85 -9.12 0.23 3.95
C ASP A 85 -9.21 1.10 5.22
N GLU A 86 -8.24 1.98 5.44
CA GLU A 86 -8.17 2.90 6.58
C GLU A 86 -8.95 4.20 6.34
N VAL A 87 -9.38 4.44 5.09
CA VAL A 87 -10.33 5.50 4.76
C VAL A 87 -11.68 5.18 5.41
N LYS A 88 -12.27 6.19 6.08
CA LYS A 88 -13.59 6.08 6.72
C LYS A 88 -14.61 5.50 5.74
N GLU A 89 -15.36 4.50 6.18
CA GLU A 89 -16.30 3.74 5.35
C GLU A 89 -17.25 4.63 4.54
N THR A 90 -17.83 5.66 5.17
CA THR A 90 -18.74 6.63 4.53
C THR A 90 -18.10 7.50 3.45
N LYS A 91 -16.77 7.53 3.37
CA LYS A 91 -15.99 8.31 2.39
C LYS A 91 -15.19 7.43 1.43
N ARG A 92 -15.14 6.11 1.66
CA ARG A 92 -14.27 5.21 0.91
C ARG A 92 -14.68 5.12 -0.56
N GLU A 93 -15.98 5.06 -0.84
CA GLU A 93 -16.50 5.07 -2.21
C GLU A 93 -16.16 6.37 -2.94
N ALA A 94 -16.37 7.52 -2.29
CA ALA A 94 -15.97 8.82 -2.85
C ALA A 94 -14.46 8.91 -3.12
N CYS A 95 -13.63 8.29 -2.28
CA CYS A 95 -12.19 8.21 -2.50
C CYS A 95 -11.85 7.43 -3.77
N ILE A 96 -12.50 6.28 -3.99
CA ILE A 96 -12.33 5.49 -5.22
C ILE A 96 -12.79 6.28 -6.45
N ILE A 97 -13.93 6.97 -6.36
CA ILE A 97 -14.41 7.83 -7.46
C ILE A 97 -13.38 8.91 -7.80
N ALA A 98 -12.82 9.57 -6.79
CA ALA A 98 -11.78 10.59 -6.99
C ALA A 98 -10.50 10.02 -7.61
N ILE A 99 -10.09 8.80 -7.21
CA ILE A 99 -8.96 8.10 -7.82
C ILE A 99 -9.24 7.75 -9.29
N ASN A 100 -10.40 7.17 -9.56
CA ASN A 100 -10.81 6.82 -10.92
C ASN A 100 -10.91 8.06 -11.82
N GLN A 101 -11.45 9.17 -11.30
CA GLN A 101 -11.48 10.43 -12.02
C GLN A 101 -10.07 10.95 -12.33
N PHE A 102 -9.19 10.96 -11.34
CA PHE A 102 -7.81 11.40 -11.51
C PHE A 102 -7.08 10.58 -12.58
N LEU A 103 -7.24 9.26 -12.60
CA LEU A 103 -6.63 8.40 -13.62
C LEU A 103 -7.15 8.67 -15.03
N ARG A 104 -8.44 8.97 -15.19
CA ARG A 104 -9.02 9.35 -16.50
C ARG A 104 -8.47 10.68 -17.00
N GLU A 105 -8.21 11.62 -16.09
CA GLU A 105 -7.66 12.93 -16.43
C GLU A 105 -6.13 12.88 -16.65
N ASN A 106 -5.45 11.88 -16.10
CA ASN A 106 -3.99 11.77 -16.07
C ASN A 106 -3.51 10.36 -16.49
N GLU A 107 -3.78 10.00 -17.74
CA GLU A 107 -3.59 8.64 -18.29
C GLU A 107 -2.15 8.09 -18.20
N ARG A 108 -1.13 8.95 -18.08
CA ARG A 108 0.28 8.54 -17.97
C ARG A 108 0.76 8.39 -16.54
N THR A 109 -0.07 8.76 -15.56
CA THR A 109 0.35 8.69 -14.15
C THR A 109 0.37 7.26 -13.68
N GLU A 110 1.52 6.84 -13.16
CA GLU A 110 1.68 5.53 -12.55
C GLU A 110 1.18 5.57 -11.11
N MET A 111 0.38 4.58 -10.72
CA MET A 111 -0.25 4.53 -9.41
C MET A 111 -0.36 3.09 -8.88
N VAL A 112 -0.01 2.93 -7.61
CA VAL A 112 -0.25 1.71 -6.83
C VAL A 112 -1.12 2.07 -5.65
N VAL A 113 -2.22 1.34 -5.44
CA VAL A 113 -3.11 1.52 -4.29
C VAL A 113 -3.14 0.24 -3.45
N CYS A 114 -2.86 0.36 -2.16
CA CYS A 114 -2.93 -0.74 -1.22
C CYS A 114 -4.26 -0.76 -0.47
N CYS A 115 -4.92 -1.93 -0.46
CA CYS A 115 -6.18 -2.15 0.24
C CYS A 115 -6.30 -3.60 0.74
N ARG A 116 -6.99 -3.81 1.86
CA ARG A 116 -7.30 -5.17 2.34
C ARG A 116 -8.39 -5.75 1.44
N ILE A 117 -8.18 -6.97 0.95
CA ILE A 117 -9.12 -7.62 0.01
C ILE A 117 -10.55 -7.71 0.57
N LYS A 118 -10.71 -7.98 1.87
CA LYS A 118 -12.03 -8.05 2.51
C LYS A 118 -12.77 -6.72 2.45
N ASP A 119 -12.08 -5.64 2.78
CA ASP A 119 -12.66 -4.30 2.78
C ASP A 119 -12.92 -3.84 1.35
N TYR A 120 -12.01 -4.14 0.40
CA TYR A 120 -12.19 -3.84 -1.01
C TYR A 120 -13.37 -4.59 -1.65
N ASN A 121 -13.60 -5.85 -1.28
CA ASN A 121 -14.71 -6.64 -1.81
C ASN A 121 -16.08 -6.06 -1.41
N ASN A 122 -16.17 -5.43 -0.24
CA ASN A 122 -17.41 -4.85 0.29
C ASN A 122 -17.78 -3.49 -0.34
N ILE A 123 -16.92 -2.89 -1.16
CA ILE A 123 -17.17 -1.59 -1.80
C ILE A 123 -17.81 -1.84 -3.18
N SER A 124 -18.89 -1.14 -3.49
CA SER A 124 -19.57 -1.27 -4.79
C SER A 124 -18.72 -0.72 -5.93
N GLU A 125 -18.24 0.53 -5.80
CA GLU A 125 -17.32 1.13 -6.76
C GLU A 125 -15.94 0.46 -6.72
N LYS A 126 -15.38 0.13 -7.88
CA LYS A 126 -14.06 -0.52 -8.01
C LYS A 126 -13.05 0.41 -8.65
N LEU A 127 -11.79 0.27 -8.25
CA LEU A 127 -10.67 0.96 -8.90
C LEU A 127 -10.55 0.51 -10.35
N GLN A 128 -10.43 1.46 -11.28
CA GLN A 128 -10.31 1.24 -12.72
C GLN A 128 -8.86 0.93 -13.12
N PHE A 129 -8.24 -0.03 -12.44
CA PHE A 129 -6.83 -0.39 -12.65
C PHE A 129 -6.71 -1.53 -13.66
N GLN A 130 -5.56 -1.59 -14.34
CA GLN A 130 -5.28 -2.63 -15.33
C GLN A 130 -4.92 -3.98 -14.67
N SER A 131 -4.45 -3.98 -13.43
CA SER A 131 -3.99 -5.16 -12.71
C SER A 131 -4.20 -5.04 -11.20
N ALA A 132 -4.24 -6.18 -10.52
CA ALA A 132 -4.26 -6.28 -9.07
C ALA A 132 -3.37 -7.44 -8.61
N VAL A 133 -2.57 -7.20 -7.57
CA VAL A 133 -1.68 -8.19 -6.96
C VAL A 133 -2.19 -8.52 -5.55
N PHE A 134 -2.23 -9.82 -5.23
CA PHE A 134 -2.72 -10.30 -3.94
C PHE A 134 -1.65 -11.07 -3.21
N TYR A 135 -1.35 -10.62 -1.98
CA TYR A 135 -0.58 -11.43 -1.03
C TYR A 135 -1.42 -12.58 -0.53
N LYS A 136 -0.97 -13.80 -0.82
CA LYS A 136 -1.55 -15.02 -0.25
C LYS A 136 -0.96 -15.27 1.15
N PRO A 137 -1.71 -15.91 2.06
CA PRO A 137 -1.14 -16.44 3.30
C PRO A 137 0.04 -17.37 2.99
N LEU A 138 1.00 -17.45 3.91
CA LEU A 138 2.14 -18.36 3.75
C LEU A 138 1.65 -19.80 3.59
N THR A 139 2.24 -20.51 2.63
CA THR A 139 1.98 -21.94 2.47
C THR A 139 2.66 -22.73 3.59
N PRO A 140 2.17 -23.93 3.92
CA PRO A 140 2.83 -24.80 4.90
C PRO A 140 4.32 -24.98 4.59
N GLU A 141 4.68 -25.16 3.33
CA GLU A 141 6.06 -25.37 2.88
C GLU A 141 6.95 -24.15 3.12
N GLN A 142 6.42 -22.93 2.93
CA GLN A 142 7.14 -21.70 3.25
C GLN A 142 7.37 -21.54 4.75
N ILE A 143 6.38 -21.94 5.56
CA ILE A 143 6.50 -21.93 7.03
C ILE A 143 7.55 -22.96 7.46
N GLU A 144 7.51 -24.19 6.92
CA GLU A 144 8.53 -25.21 7.23
C GLU A 144 9.94 -24.72 6.90
N ARG A 145 10.13 -24.13 5.71
CA ARG A 145 11.43 -23.58 5.31
C ARG A 145 11.92 -22.48 6.25
N TYR A 146 11.04 -21.57 6.65
CA TYR A 146 11.40 -20.51 7.61
C TYR A 146 11.89 -21.09 8.95
N PHE A 147 11.21 -22.11 9.48
CA PHE A 147 11.64 -22.76 10.73
C PHE A 147 12.88 -23.63 10.57
N HIS A 148 13.15 -24.14 9.36
CA HIS A 148 14.40 -24.83 9.06
C HIS A 148 15.59 -23.86 9.07
N ASP A 149 15.44 -22.71 8.42
CA ASP A 149 16.49 -21.70 8.29
C ASP A 149 16.78 -20.96 9.61
N ALA A 150 15.83 -20.90 10.53
CA ALA A 150 15.94 -20.21 11.83
C ALA A 150 16.48 -21.09 12.99
N GLU A 151 16.82 -22.35 12.72
CA GLU A 151 17.46 -23.32 13.65
C GLU A 151 17.06 -23.21 15.14
N GLU A 152 18.02 -22.97 16.05
CA GLU A 152 17.84 -23.05 17.50
C GLU A 152 16.95 -21.94 18.07
N GLU A 153 16.95 -20.74 17.45
CA GLU A 153 16.27 -19.54 17.97
C GLU A 153 14.74 -19.69 18.04
N LEU A 154 14.16 -20.58 17.22
CA LEU A 154 12.72 -20.80 17.15
C LEU A 154 12.27 -22.22 17.55
N SER A 155 13.15 -23.00 18.17
CA SER A 155 12.90 -24.38 18.60
C SER A 155 11.62 -24.52 19.44
N ALA A 156 11.43 -23.67 20.45
CA ALA A 156 10.23 -23.66 21.30
C ALA A 156 8.93 -23.35 20.54
N VAL A 157 8.97 -22.42 19.58
CA VAL A 157 7.82 -22.07 18.75
C VAL A 157 7.49 -23.19 17.75
N ASN A 158 8.52 -23.87 17.24
CA ASN A 158 8.35 -25.01 16.34
C ASN A 158 7.69 -26.21 17.04
N GLU A 159 8.00 -26.46 18.32
CA GLU A 159 7.31 -27.48 19.12
C GLU A 159 5.84 -27.13 19.38
N LEU A 160 5.56 -25.88 19.78
CA LEU A 160 4.19 -25.41 20.03
C LEU A 160 3.31 -25.48 18.77
N ARG A 161 3.88 -25.20 17.59
CA ARG A 161 3.18 -25.32 16.31
C ARG A 161 2.69 -26.74 16.04
N LYS A 162 3.44 -27.77 16.43
CA LYS A 162 3.06 -29.17 16.20
C LYS A 162 1.82 -29.57 17.00
N ASN A 163 1.65 -28.97 18.18
CA ASN A 163 0.62 -29.36 19.14
C ASN A 163 -0.62 -28.44 19.14
N GLU A 164 -0.48 -27.19 18.69
CA GLU A 164 -1.58 -26.21 18.75
C GLU A 164 -2.06 -25.68 17.39
N LYS A 165 -3.33 -25.96 17.06
CA LYS A 165 -4.00 -25.42 15.86
C LYS A 165 -4.10 -23.89 15.85
N ALA A 166 -4.19 -23.26 17.03
CA ALA A 166 -4.23 -21.81 17.15
C ALA A 166 -2.91 -21.18 16.67
N ILE A 167 -1.77 -21.76 17.05
CA ILE A 167 -0.43 -21.36 16.62
C ILE A 167 -0.26 -21.56 15.11
N GLN A 168 -0.67 -22.71 14.56
CA GLN A 168 -0.61 -22.95 13.11
C GLN A 168 -1.39 -21.90 12.30
N LYS A 169 -2.53 -21.42 12.83
CA LYS A 169 -3.31 -20.36 12.18
C LYS A 169 -2.61 -19.00 12.22
N LEU A 170 -1.89 -18.70 13.30
CA LEU A 170 -1.12 -17.47 13.45
C LEU A 170 0.09 -17.42 12.50
N LEU A 171 0.79 -18.54 12.35
CA LEU A 171 2.00 -18.63 11.52
C LEU A 171 1.76 -18.48 10.01
N LYS A 172 0.50 -18.59 9.56
CA LYS A 172 0.11 -18.26 8.17
C LYS A 172 0.18 -16.76 7.87
N SER A 173 0.33 -15.92 8.89
CA SER A 173 0.53 -14.48 8.75
C SER A 173 2.04 -14.18 8.68
N PRO A 174 2.55 -13.61 7.56
CA PRO A 174 3.97 -13.28 7.40
C PRO A 174 4.57 -12.45 8.56
N LEU A 175 3.78 -11.51 9.11
CA LEU A 175 4.17 -10.69 10.26
C LEU A 175 4.62 -11.49 11.49
N ILE A 176 3.97 -12.64 11.77
CA ILE A 176 4.31 -13.44 12.95
C ILE A 176 5.69 -14.07 12.81
N LEU A 177 6.11 -14.30 11.56
CA LEU A 177 7.42 -14.84 11.22
C LEU A 177 8.41 -13.72 10.88
N ASN A 178 8.06 -12.44 11.03
CA ASN A 178 8.89 -11.30 10.65
C ASN A 178 9.45 -11.40 9.21
N ILE A 179 8.63 -11.96 8.30
CA ILE A 179 8.87 -12.04 6.85
C ILE A 179 7.97 -11.01 6.16
#